data_AF-A0A396SQU5-F1
#
_entry.id   AF-A0A396SQU5-F1
#
_cell.length_a   1.000
_cell.length_b   1.000
_cell.length_c   1.000
_cell.angle_alpha   90.00
_cell.angle_beta   90.00
_cell.angle_gamma   90.00
#
_symmetry.space_group_name_H-M   'P 1'
#
loop_
_entity.id
_entity.type
_entity.pdbx_description
1 polymer ?
#
loop_
_entity_poly.entity_id
_entity_poly.type
_entity_poly.pdbx_seq_one_letter_code
_entity_poly.pdbx_strand_id
1 'polypeptide(L)'
;EVNKAKDKGTANIDKQVPGNNQPGNSLEEQKQAAKDAIDKAASAAKDAINKDPKLTEEQKQAAKDAIDKAASAAKDAVDKAKTPDEVNQAKENGLAEIGKVVPNSTLDKQKEDAKKEVDDAAAAAKDKINKDPNLTDKQKEDAKKEVDNAAANAKDEIDKAKTPDEVNKAKDKGTANIDKQVPGNNTSGGNGNSGNNNSGGNGGNTNPGNTNSNPDKTLEDQKKAADKAIDDAVSAAKDKINKDPNLTDKQKAEANKAIDDAAAKAKDAISKAKTPEELKQILNNAIAEINKNIPSQGNNKPKAIEKRLNHNAYFYNKQGKRANLLVAKSGSIISTYGTEKINGREFYITDNGLYVAVNNVISNKRRLKRNAFVYNRYGKRVGITLLKKNSEIGTYGDPVKIKGIAYYIIGQNRYVKATNFAFITIEANNILADGVASNAEVHHNAYIYDENGNRLNKLILKAGSRITTGESRTISGQKYVAIAEGQYVVSDNITGTDRKLKHKSYVYNQYGQRISRKALKKNSAVQTYGNAISIRGNEYYAVGQNKFIKRSNFK
;
A
#
# COMPACT_ATOMS: atom_id res chain seq x y z
N GLU A 1 16.42 -8.27 -8.22
CA GLU A 1 15.61 -7.72 -9.35
C GLU A 1 14.65 -8.75 -9.96
N VAL A 2 14.48 -9.92 -9.33
CA VAL A 2 13.57 -11.00 -9.70
C VAL A 2 12.08 -10.60 -9.77
N ASN A 3 11.64 -9.62 -8.99
CA ASN A 3 10.25 -9.13 -9.03
C ASN A 3 9.88 -8.35 -10.32
N LYS A 4 10.85 -7.99 -11.19
CA LYS A 4 10.60 -7.29 -12.47
C LYS A 4 10.28 -8.20 -13.65
N ALA A 5 10.49 -9.51 -13.55
CA ALA A 5 10.20 -10.44 -14.65
C ALA A 5 8.76 -10.97 -14.66
N LYS A 6 8.04 -10.80 -13.55
CA LYS A 6 6.62 -11.18 -13.42
C LYS A 6 5.70 -10.39 -14.38
N ASP A 7 6.09 -9.15 -14.72
CA ASP A 7 5.19 -8.21 -15.39
C ASP A 7 5.48 -8.00 -16.88
N LYS A 8 6.57 -8.55 -17.44
CA LYS A 8 6.93 -8.36 -18.86
C LYS A 8 6.51 -9.52 -19.77
N GLY A 9 6.22 -10.71 -19.24
CA GLY A 9 5.77 -11.85 -20.02
C GLY A 9 4.30 -11.77 -20.46
N THR A 10 3.46 -11.10 -19.68
CA THR A 10 1.99 -11.05 -19.83
C THR A 10 1.49 -9.88 -20.68
N ALA A 11 2.28 -8.82 -20.88
CA ALA A 11 1.80 -7.55 -21.42
C ALA A 11 1.77 -7.42 -22.96
N ASN A 12 1.82 -8.51 -23.75
CA ASN A 12 1.80 -8.39 -25.22
C ASN A 12 0.90 -9.37 -25.98
N ILE A 13 -0.12 -9.95 -25.34
CA ILE A 13 -1.16 -10.75 -26.02
C ILE A 13 -2.56 -10.31 -25.56
N ASP A 14 -2.86 -9.01 -25.69
CA ASP A 14 -4.24 -8.51 -25.50
C ASP A 14 -4.72 -7.61 -26.65
N LYS A 15 -4.21 -7.90 -27.85
CA LYS A 15 -4.73 -7.35 -29.10
C LYS A 15 -4.90 -8.44 -30.15
N GLN A 16 -5.73 -9.42 -29.86
CA GLN A 16 -6.54 -10.11 -30.88
C GLN A 16 -7.57 -11.04 -30.22
N VAL A 17 -8.62 -10.46 -29.64
CA VAL A 17 -9.93 -11.12 -29.60
C VAL A 17 -11.02 -10.05 -29.79
N PRO A 18 -11.66 -9.94 -30.97
CA PRO A 18 -13.01 -9.44 -31.05
C PRO A 18 -13.98 -10.53 -30.57
N GLY A 19 -14.94 -10.15 -29.72
CA GLY A 19 -15.97 -11.05 -29.24
C GLY A 19 -16.98 -11.47 -30.32
N ASN A 20 -17.61 -12.63 -30.05
CA ASN A 20 -18.77 -13.25 -30.69
C ASN A 20 -18.60 -13.90 -32.08
N ASN A 21 -18.82 -15.23 -32.08
CA ASN A 21 -19.16 -16.11 -33.20
C ASN A 21 -18.24 -16.07 -34.44
N GLN A 22 -17.16 -16.87 -34.39
CA GLN A 22 -16.62 -17.53 -35.57
C GLN A 22 -16.38 -19.03 -35.29
N PRO A 23 -16.67 -19.94 -36.23
CA PRO A 23 -16.33 -21.36 -36.11
C PRO A 23 -14.83 -21.55 -36.38
N GLY A 24 -14.12 -22.21 -35.46
CA GLY A 24 -12.74 -22.68 -35.70
C GLY A 24 -11.70 -22.36 -34.62
N ASN A 25 -11.97 -22.65 -33.34
CA ASN A 25 -10.87 -22.78 -32.38
C ASN A 25 -11.08 -24.09 -31.60
N SER A 26 -10.53 -25.17 -32.14
CA SER A 26 -10.58 -26.52 -31.56
C SER A 26 -10.01 -26.50 -30.13
N LEU A 27 -10.46 -27.43 -29.29
CA LEU A 27 -9.91 -27.60 -27.95
C LEU A 27 -8.38 -27.78 -27.98
N GLU A 28 -7.86 -28.37 -29.06
CA GLU A 28 -6.43 -28.60 -29.28
C GLU A 28 -5.66 -27.29 -29.50
N GLU A 29 -6.19 -26.36 -30.29
CA GLU A 29 -5.59 -25.02 -30.47
C GLU A 29 -5.55 -24.24 -29.15
N GLN A 30 -6.58 -24.41 -28.30
CA GLN A 30 -6.61 -23.78 -26.97
C GLN A 30 -5.60 -24.40 -26.00
N LYS A 31 -5.42 -25.72 -26.05
CA LYS A 31 -4.37 -26.42 -25.29
C LYS A 31 -2.99 -25.95 -25.72
N GLN A 32 -2.75 -25.85 -27.02
CA GLN A 32 -1.46 -25.37 -27.52
C GLN A 32 -1.17 -23.94 -27.08
N ALA A 33 -2.14 -23.03 -27.21
CA ALA A 33 -1.99 -21.65 -26.74
C ALA A 33 -1.74 -21.56 -25.21
N ALA A 34 -2.34 -22.44 -24.42
CA ALA A 34 -2.08 -22.52 -22.98
C ALA A 34 -0.66 -23.01 -22.66
N LYS A 35 -0.17 -24.03 -23.38
CA LYS A 35 1.20 -24.53 -23.25
C LYS A 35 2.23 -23.47 -23.63
N ASP A 36 2.00 -22.74 -24.72
CA ASP A 36 2.88 -21.65 -25.15
C ASP A 36 2.95 -20.51 -24.12
N ALA A 37 1.82 -20.20 -23.47
CA ALA A 37 1.78 -19.22 -22.39
C ALA A 37 2.58 -19.69 -21.15
N ILE A 38 2.50 -20.98 -20.81
CA ILE A 38 3.27 -21.61 -19.73
C ILE A 38 4.77 -21.56 -20.04
N ASP A 39 5.17 -21.92 -21.27
CA ASP A 39 6.57 -21.86 -21.71
C ASP A 39 7.15 -20.45 -21.62
N LYS A 40 6.41 -19.47 -22.12
CA LYS A 40 6.82 -18.06 -22.07
C LYS A 40 7.01 -17.57 -20.64
N ALA A 41 6.13 -17.97 -19.72
CA ALA A 41 6.24 -17.62 -18.31
C ALA A 41 7.45 -18.30 -17.64
N ALA A 42 7.67 -19.58 -17.93
CA ALA A 42 8.82 -20.32 -17.44
C ALA A 42 10.14 -19.70 -17.90
N SER A 43 10.29 -19.38 -19.19
CA SER A 43 11.47 -18.71 -19.73
C SER A 43 11.70 -17.34 -19.09
N ALA A 44 10.64 -16.53 -18.94
CA ALA A 44 10.75 -15.21 -18.31
C ALA A 44 11.20 -15.30 -16.84
N ALA A 45 10.71 -16.29 -16.10
CA ALA A 45 11.11 -16.53 -14.71
C ALA A 45 12.59 -16.97 -14.61
N LYS A 46 13.04 -17.89 -15.49
CA LYS A 46 14.45 -18.31 -15.56
C LYS A 46 15.39 -17.17 -15.93
N ASP A 47 14.99 -16.28 -16.83
CA ASP A 47 15.75 -15.09 -17.20
C ASP A 47 15.88 -14.10 -16.02
N ALA A 48 14.84 -13.99 -15.20
CA ALA A 48 14.86 -13.18 -13.97
C ALA A 48 15.91 -13.69 -12.98
N ILE A 49 15.94 -15.01 -12.80
CA ILE A 49 16.88 -15.71 -11.92
C ILE A 49 18.30 -15.54 -12.43
N ASN A 50 18.53 -15.73 -13.74
CA ASN A 50 19.84 -15.53 -14.36
C ASN A 50 20.41 -14.12 -14.15
N LYS A 51 19.53 -13.11 -14.20
CA LYS A 51 19.88 -11.69 -14.08
C LYS A 51 19.98 -11.22 -12.63
N ASP A 52 19.69 -12.05 -11.64
CA ASP A 52 19.82 -11.62 -10.24
C ASP A 52 21.26 -11.78 -9.74
N PRO A 53 21.98 -10.68 -9.47
CA PRO A 53 23.35 -10.74 -8.98
C PRO A 53 23.43 -11.18 -7.51
N LYS A 54 22.30 -11.34 -6.81
CA LYS A 54 22.24 -11.79 -5.41
C LYS A 54 22.12 -13.31 -5.27
N LEU A 55 22.12 -14.05 -6.38
CA LEU A 55 22.03 -15.52 -6.40
C LEU A 55 23.34 -16.15 -6.90
N THR A 56 23.78 -17.22 -6.24
CA THR A 56 24.91 -18.05 -6.73
C THR A 56 24.48 -18.89 -7.94
N GLU A 57 25.44 -19.45 -8.68
CA GLU A 57 25.12 -20.27 -9.86
C GLU A 57 24.34 -21.55 -9.51
N GLU A 58 24.62 -22.15 -8.35
CA GLU A 58 23.88 -23.30 -7.81
C GLU A 58 22.44 -22.92 -7.46
N GLN A 59 22.23 -21.74 -6.87
CA GLN A 59 20.90 -21.22 -6.55
C GLN A 59 20.10 -20.92 -7.81
N LYS A 60 20.77 -20.38 -8.85
CA LYS A 60 20.14 -20.16 -10.15
C LYS A 60 19.74 -21.47 -10.80
N GLN A 61 20.56 -22.51 -10.72
CA GLN A 61 20.25 -23.80 -11.31
C GLN A 61 19.06 -24.48 -10.61
N ALA A 62 19.06 -24.55 -9.27
CA ALA A 62 17.97 -25.16 -8.52
C ALA A 62 16.62 -24.45 -8.75
N ALA A 63 16.62 -23.12 -8.87
CA ALA A 63 15.42 -22.36 -9.16
C ALA A 63 14.91 -22.60 -10.61
N LYS A 64 15.81 -22.79 -11.58
CA LYS A 64 15.43 -23.17 -12.95
C LYS A 64 14.81 -24.56 -13.00
N ASP A 65 15.36 -25.52 -12.26
CA ASP A 65 14.84 -26.90 -12.21
C ASP A 65 13.43 -26.95 -11.59
N ALA A 66 13.19 -26.14 -10.55
CA ALA A 66 11.87 -25.99 -9.95
C ALA A 66 10.85 -25.38 -10.92
N ILE A 67 11.26 -24.36 -11.70
CA ILE A 67 10.43 -23.79 -12.77
C ILE A 67 10.11 -24.83 -13.83
N ASP A 68 11.08 -25.64 -14.25
CA ASP A 68 10.87 -26.70 -15.24
C ASP A 68 9.87 -27.75 -14.76
N LYS A 69 9.97 -28.14 -13.49
CA LYS A 69 9.03 -29.07 -12.87
C LYS A 69 7.61 -28.51 -12.84
N ALA A 70 7.46 -27.23 -12.44
CA ALA A 70 6.16 -26.56 -12.39
C ALA A 70 5.54 -26.39 -13.79
N ALA A 71 6.35 -25.99 -14.77
CA ALA A 71 5.93 -25.84 -16.16
C ALA A 71 5.48 -27.18 -16.76
N SER A 72 6.24 -28.25 -16.50
CA SER A 72 5.88 -29.60 -16.97
C SER A 72 4.55 -30.07 -16.37
N ALA A 73 4.38 -29.94 -15.05
CA ALA A 73 3.13 -30.30 -14.38
C ALA A 73 1.92 -29.49 -14.89
N ALA A 74 2.12 -28.22 -15.20
CA ALA A 74 1.08 -27.36 -15.77
C ALA A 74 0.68 -27.80 -17.18
N LYS A 75 1.66 -28.14 -18.04
CA LYS A 75 1.38 -28.66 -19.38
C LYS A 75 0.65 -30.00 -19.34
N ASP A 76 1.03 -30.89 -18.43
CA ASP A 76 0.33 -32.16 -18.21
C ASP A 76 -1.14 -31.94 -17.78
N ALA A 77 -1.40 -30.93 -16.96
CA ALA A 77 -2.76 -30.57 -16.56
C ALA A 77 -3.57 -30.00 -17.74
N VAL A 78 -2.95 -29.19 -18.60
CA VAL A 78 -3.56 -28.69 -19.85
C VAL A 78 -3.86 -29.85 -20.81
N ASP A 79 -2.97 -30.83 -20.91
CA ASP A 79 -3.19 -32.02 -21.73
C ASP A 79 -4.38 -32.86 -21.27
N LYS A 80 -4.55 -32.98 -19.94
CA LYS A 80 -5.66 -33.71 -19.32
C LYS A 80 -7.01 -32.99 -19.40
N ALA A 81 -7.03 -31.69 -19.65
CA ALA A 81 -8.26 -30.91 -19.75
C ALA A 81 -9.14 -31.39 -20.92
N LYS A 82 -10.45 -31.49 -20.69
CA LYS A 82 -11.44 -31.96 -21.67
C LYS A 82 -12.34 -30.84 -22.17
N THR A 83 -12.28 -29.67 -21.54
CA THR A 83 -13.08 -28.50 -21.91
C THR A 83 -12.23 -27.23 -21.97
N PRO A 84 -12.66 -26.20 -22.73
CA PRO A 84 -12.03 -24.88 -22.74
C PRO A 84 -11.79 -24.26 -21.36
N ASP A 85 -12.76 -24.43 -20.44
CA ASP A 85 -12.67 -23.88 -19.09
C ASP A 85 -11.61 -24.58 -18.25
N GLU A 86 -11.53 -25.92 -18.36
CA GLU A 86 -10.48 -26.71 -17.71
C GLU A 86 -9.08 -26.37 -18.26
N VAL A 87 -8.95 -26.09 -19.56
CA VAL A 87 -7.70 -25.62 -20.18
C VAL A 87 -7.28 -24.27 -19.60
N ASN A 88 -8.23 -23.34 -19.47
CA ASN A 88 -7.95 -22.03 -18.87
C ASN A 88 -7.59 -22.13 -17.39
N GLN A 89 -8.28 -22.98 -16.62
CA GLN A 89 -7.98 -23.19 -15.21
C GLN A 89 -6.62 -23.86 -15.00
N ALA A 90 -6.28 -24.88 -15.80
CA ALA A 90 -4.96 -25.53 -15.75
C ALA A 90 -3.83 -24.55 -16.08
N LYS A 91 -4.04 -23.69 -17.09
CA LYS A 91 -3.13 -22.59 -17.44
C LYS A 91 -2.94 -21.61 -16.29
N GLU A 92 -4.03 -21.11 -15.69
CA GLU A 92 -3.96 -20.15 -14.58
C GLU A 92 -3.27 -20.73 -13.34
N ASN A 93 -3.61 -21.96 -12.97
CA ASN A 93 -2.93 -22.68 -11.88
C ASN A 93 -1.44 -22.86 -12.18
N GLY A 94 -1.09 -23.25 -13.41
CA GLY A 94 0.30 -23.40 -13.84
C GLY A 94 1.10 -22.10 -13.78
N LEU A 95 0.52 -20.99 -14.22
CA LEU A 95 1.13 -19.66 -14.13
C LEU A 95 1.30 -19.20 -12.68
N ALA A 96 0.33 -19.52 -11.81
CA ALA A 96 0.43 -19.24 -10.38
C ALA A 96 1.55 -20.05 -9.72
N GLU A 97 1.68 -21.34 -10.03
CA GLU A 97 2.74 -22.20 -9.49
C GLU A 97 4.13 -21.76 -9.98
N ILE A 98 4.32 -21.45 -11.27
CA ILE A 98 5.57 -20.86 -11.78
C ILE A 98 5.87 -19.54 -11.06
N GLY A 99 4.85 -18.71 -10.82
CA GLY A 99 4.97 -17.45 -10.09
C GLY A 99 5.21 -17.59 -8.59
N LYS A 100 4.98 -18.77 -8.00
CA LYS A 100 5.34 -19.12 -6.61
C LYS A 100 6.79 -19.57 -6.48
N VAL A 101 7.46 -19.91 -7.58
CA VAL A 101 8.91 -20.14 -7.62
C VAL A 101 9.66 -18.79 -7.56
N VAL A 102 9.45 -18.08 -6.44
CA VAL A 102 10.33 -17.06 -5.86
C VAL A 102 11.31 -17.84 -4.97
N PRO A 103 12.59 -17.47 -4.84
CA PRO A 103 13.64 -18.40 -4.44
C PRO A 103 13.49 -18.82 -2.97
N ASN A 104 12.65 -19.82 -2.73
CA ASN A 104 12.39 -20.38 -1.41
C ASN A 104 13.35 -21.54 -1.12
N SER A 105 14.15 -21.95 -2.11
CA SER A 105 15.36 -22.76 -1.91
C SER A 105 16.59 -21.95 -1.47
N THR A 106 16.46 -20.62 -1.30
CA THR A 106 17.60 -19.72 -0.99
C THR A 106 17.53 -19.02 0.35
N LEU A 107 16.43 -19.09 1.12
CA LEU A 107 16.39 -18.42 2.41
C LEU A 107 17.31 -19.11 3.43
N ASP A 108 17.30 -20.44 3.49
CA ASP A 108 18.16 -21.20 4.40
C ASP A 108 19.64 -21.08 4.03
N LYS A 109 19.96 -21.12 2.73
CA LYS A 109 21.34 -20.88 2.27
C LYS A 109 21.80 -19.44 2.52
N GLN A 110 20.93 -18.43 2.33
CA GLN A 110 21.23 -17.04 2.68
C GLN A 110 21.42 -16.85 4.19
N LYS A 111 20.68 -17.58 5.02
CA LYS A 111 20.92 -17.61 6.47
C LYS A 111 22.28 -18.21 6.78
N GLU A 112 22.66 -19.32 6.14
CA GLU A 112 24.00 -19.91 6.29
C GLU A 112 25.11 -18.95 5.87
N ASP A 113 25.00 -18.32 4.71
CA ASP A 113 26.01 -17.38 4.20
C ASP A 113 26.11 -16.13 5.10
N ALA A 114 24.97 -15.58 5.55
CA ALA A 114 24.95 -14.45 6.47
C ALA A 114 25.54 -14.80 7.84
N LYS A 115 25.29 -16.02 8.36
CA LYS A 115 25.93 -16.51 9.59
C LYS A 115 27.44 -16.65 9.41
N LYS A 116 27.90 -17.09 8.24
CA LYS A 116 29.33 -17.17 7.91
C LYS A 116 29.98 -15.78 7.87
N GLU A 117 29.34 -14.79 7.27
CA GLU A 117 29.85 -13.41 7.27
C GLU A 117 29.92 -12.82 8.70
N VAL A 118 28.97 -13.16 9.57
CA VAL A 118 29.00 -12.80 11.00
C VAL A 118 30.18 -13.48 11.71
N ASP A 119 30.46 -14.75 11.42
CA ASP A 119 31.62 -15.47 11.95
C ASP A 119 32.94 -14.85 11.50
N ASP A 120 33.06 -14.54 10.21
CA ASP A 120 34.25 -13.91 9.65
C ASP A 120 34.50 -12.53 10.29
N ALA A 121 33.43 -11.74 10.51
CA ALA A 121 33.51 -10.44 11.20
C ALA A 121 33.91 -10.58 12.68
N ALA A 122 33.36 -11.58 13.39
CA ALA A 122 33.70 -11.86 14.77
C ALA A 122 35.17 -12.28 14.91
N ALA A 123 35.67 -13.15 14.02
CA ALA A 123 37.07 -13.55 13.98
C ALA A 123 37.99 -12.34 13.77
N ALA A 124 37.67 -11.48 12.78
CA ALA A 124 38.44 -10.26 12.52
C ALA A 124 38.44 -9.29 13.71
N ALA A 125 37.32 -9.14 14.42
CA ALA A 125 37.23 -8.30 15.63
C ALA A 125 38.09 -8.85 16.77
N LYS A 126 38.05 -10.17 17.02
CA LYS A 126 38.90 -10.81 18.04
C LYS A 126 40.39 -10.71 17.72
N ASP A 127 40.76 -10.78 16.45
CA ASP A 127 42.14 -10.58 16.01
C ASP A 127 42.63 -9.15 16.28
N LYS A 128 41.78 -8.14 16.04
CA LYS A 128 42.09 -6.75 16.40
C LYS A 128 42.29 -6.59 17.91
N ILE A 129 41.37 -7.14 18.72
CA ILE A 129 41.45 -7.12 20.20
C ILE A 129 42.74 -7.80 20.68
N ASN A 130 43.09 -8.96 20.11
CA ASN A 130 44.32 -9.68 20.44
C ASN A 130 45.58 -8.85 20.20
N LYS A 131 45.62 -8.14 19.07
CA LYS A 131 46.76 -7.34 18.64
C LYS A 131 46.84 -5.97 19.32
N ASP A 132 45.82 -5.56 20.08
CA ASP A 132 45.83 -4.28 20.78
C ASP A 132 46.84 -4.31 21.95
N PRO A 133 47.93 -3.52 21.92
CA PRO A 133 48.92 -3.48 23.00
C PRO A 133 48.42 -2.72 24.23
N ASN A 134 47.31 -1.97 24.14
CA ASN A 134 46.77 -1.16 25.24
C ASN A 134 45.78 -1.91 26.13
N LEU A 135 45.46 -3.17 25.79
CA LEU A 135 44.58 -4.03 26.57
C LEU A 135 45.38 -5.06 27.35
N THR A 136 45.06 -5.22 28.63
CA THR A 136 45.54 -6.33 29.45
C THR A 136 44.93 -7.66 28.99
N ASP A 137 45.55 -8.78 29.35
CA ASP A 137 45.05 -10.12 28.99
C ASP A 137 43.59 -10.34 29.42
N LYS A 138 43.24 -9.86 30.61
CA LYS A 138 41.87 -9.92 31.13
C LYS A 138 40.89 -9.07 30.31
N GLN A 139 41.28 -7.84 29.93
CA GLN A 139 40.43 -6.99 29.09
C GLN A 139 40.26 -7.56 27.67
N LYS A 140 41.29 -8.22 27.14
CA LYS A 140 41.20 -8.94 25.86
C LYS A 140 40.24 -10.12 25.96
N GLU A 141 40.29 -10.87 27.05
CA GLU A 141 39.37 -11.98 27.31
C GLU A 141 37.92 -11.49 27.40
N ASP A 142 37.66 -10.45 28.20
CA ASP A 142 36.34 -9.85 28.36
C ASP A 142 35.79 -9.30 27.01
N ALA A 143 36.60 -8.57 26.24
CA ALA A 143 36.18 -8.01 24.97
C ALA A 143 35.89 -9.09 23.90
N LYS A 144 36.65 -10.19 23.87
CA LYS A 144 36.35 -11.32 22.99
C LYS A 144 35.04 -12.00 23.34
N LYS A 145 34.72 -12.08 24.64
CA LYS A 145 33.45 -12.62 25.11
C LYS A 145 32.26 -11.76 24.67
N GLU A 146 32.41 -10.44 24.68
CA GLU A 146 31.39 -9.53 24.14
C GLU A 146 31.23 -9.67 22.61
N VAL A 147 32.32 -9.88 21.87
CA VAL A 147 32.26 -10.22 20.44
C VAL A 147 31.51 -11.52 20.19
N ASP A 148 31.76 -12.56 21.00
CA ASP A 148 31.04 -13.84 20.91
C ASP A 148 29.54 -13.69 21.17
N ASN A 149 29.18 -12.93 22.21
CA ASN A 149 27.79 -12.63 22.53
C ASN A 149 27.10 -11.87 21.39
N ALA A 150 27.76 -10.87 20.80
CA ALA A 150 27.23 -10.09 19.69
C ALA A 150 27.03 -10.96 18.43
N ALA A 151 27.98 -11.86 18.13
CA ALA A 151 27.87 -12.80 17.03
C ALA A 151 26.72 -13.81 17.23
N ALA A 152 26.58 -14.39 18.42
CA ALA A 152 25.49 -15.30 18.74
C ALA A 152 24.12 -14.62 18.55
N ASN A 153 23.94 -13.42 19.10
CA ASN A 153 22.71 -12.64 18.93
C ASN A 153 22.40 -12.32 17.46
N ALA A 154 23.41 -12.01 16.65
CA ALA A 154 23.22 -11.76 15.23
C ALA A 154 22.74 -13.02 14.49
N LYS A 155 23.31 -14.18 14.79
CA LYS A 155 22.90 -15.46 14.20
C LYS A 155 21.47 -15.84 14.59
N ASP A 156 21.07 -15.60 15.84
CA ASP A 156 19.70 -15.84 16.30
C ASP A 156 18.67 -14.96 15.56
N GLU A 157 19.00 -13.68 15.32
CA GLU A 157 18.13 -12.78 14.56
C GLU A 157 18.08 -13.17 13.06
N ILE A 158 19.19 -13.66 12.49
CA ILE A 158 19.23 -14.25 11.15
C ILE A 158 18.33 -15.49 11.07
N ASP A 159 18.34 -16.35 12.08
CA ASP A 159 17.49 -17.54 12.15
C ASP A 159 15.99 -17.21 12.19
N LYS A 160 15.62 -16.16 12.93
CA LYS A 160 14.24 -15.67 13.04
C LYS A 160 13.72 -14.99 11.77
N ALA A 161 14.60 -14.55 10.86
CA ALA A 161 14.21 -13.85 9.65
C ALA A 161 13.35 -14.72 8.71
N LYS A 162 12.30 -14.14 8.14
CA LYS A 162 11.34 -14.83 7.25
C LYS A 162 11.49 -14.42 5.79
N THR A 163 12.30 -13.41 5.52
CA THR A 163 12.55 -12.90 4.16
C THR A 163 14.04 -12.58 3.95
N PRO A 164 14.54 -12.58 2.71
CA PRO A 164 15.92 -12.20 2.40
C PRO A 164 16.30 -10.79 2.88
N ASP A 165 15.37 -9.84 2.83
CA ASP A 165 15.60 -8.47 3.29
C ASP A 165 15.74 -8.40 4.83
N GLU A 166 15.03 -9.26 5.56
CA GLU A 166 15.19 -9.39 7.02
C GLU A 166 16.51 -10.06 7.39
N VAL A 167 16.95 -11.08 6.64
CA VAL A 167 18.28 -11.72 6.81
C VAL A 167 19.40 -10.69 6.64
N ASN A 168 19.36 -9.89 5.57
CA ASN A 168 20.36 -8.86 5.32
C ASN A 168 20.36 -7.77 6.40
N LYS A 169 19.18 -7.32 6.85
CA LYS A 169 19.08 -6.35 7.96
C LYS A 169 19.62 -6.90 9.28
N ALA A 170 19.35 -8.17 9.60
CA ALA A 170 19.86 -8.82 10.79
C ALA A 170 21.39 -8.95 10.74
N LYS A 171 21.93 -9.35 9.58
CA LYS A 171 23.37 -9.40 9.31
C LYS A 171 24.04 -8.03 9.51
N ASP A 172 23.56 -6.99 8.83
CA ASP A 172 24.16 -5.64 8.89
C ASP A 172 24.12 -5.04 10.30
N LYS A 173 23.01 -5.27 11.03
CA LYS A 173 22.90 -4.89 12.44
C LYS A 173 23.88 -5.68 13.32
N GLY A 174 24.04 -6.97 13.06
CA GLY A 174 24.96 -7.87 13.75
C GLY A 174 26.42 -7.46 13.60
N THR A 175 26.87 -7.25 12.37
CA THR A 175 28.26 -6.83 12.07
C THR A 175 28.58 -5.45 12.66
N ALA A 176 27.62 -4.51 12.60
CA ALA A 176 27.77 -3.20 13.26
C ALA A 176 27.87 -3.29 14.80
N ASN A 177 27.19 -4.26 15.42
CA ASN A 177 27.28 -4.47 16.86
C ASN A 177 28.59 -5.17 17.28
N ILE A 178 29.10 -6.09 16.46
CA ILE A 178 30.42 -6.73 16.64
C ILE A 178 31.52 -5.67 16.57
N ASP A 179 31.47 -4.77 15.59
CA ASP A 179 32.48 -3.72 15.41
C ASP A 179 32.56 -2.76 16.61
N LYS A 180 31.42 -2.47 17.26
CA LYS A 180 31.37 -1.68 18.49
C LYS A 180 32.05 -2.32 19.70
N GLN A 181 32.27 -3.63 19.69
CA GLN A 181 32.94 -4.33 20.80
C GLN A 181 34.47 -4.24 20.70
N VAL A 182 35.02 -3.72 19.60
CA VAL A 182 36.47 -3.51 19.45
C VAL A 182 36.85 -2.17 20.10
N PRO A 183 37.67 -2.16 21.17
CA PRO A 183 38.09 -0.92 21.84
C PRO A 183 38.88 0.01 20.90
N GLY A 184 38.61 1.31 20.95
CA GLY A 184 39.32 2.34 20.17
C GLY A 184 38.65 2.79 18.86
N ASN A 185 37.57 2.14 18.43
CA ASN A 185 36.82 2.54 17.23
C ASN A 185 35.66 3.51 17.59
N ASN A 186 35.97 4.73 18.04
CA ASN A 186 34.96 5.73 18.39
C ASN A 186 35.12 7.01 17.55
N THR A 187 34.37 7.12 16.44
CA THR A 187 34.18 8.40 15.75
C THR A 187 33.25 9.29 16.57
N SER A 188 33.86 10.36 17.09
CA SER A 188 33.31 11.50 17.85
C SER A 188 31.97 12.05 17.37
N GLY A 189 31.10 12.42 18.31
CA GLY A 189 29.82 13.09 18.04
C GLY A 189 28.96 13.50 19.25
N GLY A 190 29.57 14.01 20.34
CA GLY A 190 29.01 15.09 21.17
C GLY A 190 27.90 14.82 22.22
N ASN A 191 28.34 14.71 23.48
CA ASN A 191 27.87 15.39 24.71
C ASN A 191 26.38 15.26 25.12
N GLY A 192 25.99 14.79 26.31
CA GLY A 192 26.70 14.38 27.52
C GLY A 192 25.70 14.41 28.69
N ASN A 193 25.65 13.36 29.51
CA ASN A 193 25.92 13.48 30.94
C ASN A 193 26.06 12.07 31.53
N SER A 194 27.14 11.92 32.30
CA SER A 194 27.59 10.73 32.98
C SER A 194 26.78 10.47 34.24
N GLY A 195 26.51 9.20 34.50
CA GLY A 195 25.80 8.73 35.69
C GLY A 195 26.01 7.25 35.93
N ASN A 196 27.29 6.84 35.89
CA ASN A 196 27.94 5.83 36.71
C ASN A 196 27.18 4.51 37.02
N ASN A 197 27.71 3.42 36.45
CA ASN A 197 28.10 2.15 37.09
C ASN A 197 27.10 1.49 38.06
N ASN A 198 26.72 0.22 37.97
CA ASN A 198 27.40 -0.94 37.39
C ASN A 198 26.41 -2.12 37.38
N SER A 199 26.54 -2.97 36.35
CA SER A 199 26.27 -4.41 36.34
C SER A 199 24.88 -4.92 36.73
N GLY A 200 24.22 -5.56 35.75
CA GLY A 200 23.23 -6.59 36.05
C GLY A 200 22.16 -6.86 35.00
N GLY A 201 22.52 -7.10 33.74
CA GLY A 201 21.80 -8.01 32.83
C GLY A 201 20.28 -7.87 32.67
N ASN A 202 19.84 -6.89 31.88
CA ASN A 202 18.64 -6.98 31.04
C ASN A 202 19.02 -7.88 29.83
N GLY A 203 18.36 -9.02 29.59
CA GLY A 203 17.13 -9.08 28.80
C GLY A 203 17.39 -8.71 27.34
N GLY A 204 17.11 -9.54 26.35
CA GLY A 204 16.32 -10.75 26.33
C GLY A 204 15.94 -10.98 24.87
N ASN A 205 15.76 -12.24 24.51
CA ASN A 205 14.50 -12.76 23.99
C ASN A 205 14.78 -13.86 22.97
N THR A 206 15.23 -15.00 23.52
CA THR A 206 14.68 -16.28 23.10
C THR A 206 13.20 -16.29 23.46
N ASN A 207 12.36 -16.31 22.42
CA ASN A 207 11.17 -17.12 22.37
C ASN A 207 11.56 -18.59 22.66
N PRO A 208 10.83 -19.34 23.51
CA PRO A 208 10.82 -20.79 23.37
C PRO A 208 9.40 -21.36 23.43
N GLY A 209 8.90 -21.80 22.29
CA GLY A 209 8.29 -23.13 22.18
C GLY A 209 9.14 -23.90 21.19
N ASN A 210 9.61 -25.13 21.39
CA ASN A 210 9.33 -26.15 22.39
C ASN A 210 10.45 -27.21 22.22
N THR A 211 11.09 -27.66 23.31
CA THR A 211 11.36 -29.07 23.68
C THR A 211 12.56 -29.20 24.64
N ASN A 212 12.22 -29.52 25.89
CA ASN A 212 12.94 -30.36 26.85
C ASN A 212 14.44 -30.12 27.15
N SER A 213 14.75 -29.34 28.19
CA SER A 213 15.45 -29.77 29.42
C SER A 213 15.73 -28.59 30.36
N ASN A 214 15.26 -28.68 31.61
CA ASN A 214 15.45 -27.69 32.68
C ASN A 214 16.90 -27.70 33.20
N PRO A 215 17.42 -26.54 33.64
CA PRO A 215 17.78 -26.45 35.07
C PRO A 215 17.30 -25.14 35.72
N ASP A 216 16.89 -25.27 36.97
CA ASP A 216 16.13 -24.32 37.80
C ASP A 216 16.46 -22.82 37.64
N LYS A 217 15.51 -22.06 37.08
CA LYS A 217 15.24 -20.69 37.54
C LYS A 217 14.28 -20.78 38.71
N THR A 218 14.69 -20.26 39.87
CA THR A 218 13.83 -20.22 41.05
C THR A 218 12.50 -19.55 40.70
N LEU A 219 11.40 -19.95 41.35
CA LEU A 219 10.09 -19.30 41.13
C LEU A 219 10.18 -17.78 41.32
N GLU A 220 11.09 -17.32 42.18
CA GLU A 220 11.38 -15.91 42.43
C GLU A 220 12.03 -15.20 41.22
N ASP A 221 12.97 -15.85 40.52
CA ASP A 221 13.56 -15.32 39.29
C ASP A 221 12.53 -15.28 38.14
N GLN A 222 11.60 -16.23 38.13
CA GLN A 222 10.49 -16.23 37.17
C GLN A 222 9.51 -15.09 37.48
N LYS A 223 9.20 -14.82 38.76
CA LYS A 223 8.37 -13.68 39.19
C LYS A 223 8.99 -12.35 38.77
N LYS A 224 10.31 -12.15 39.00
CA LYS A 224 11.04 -10.95 38.55
C LYS A 224 11.00 -10.78 37.03
N ALA A 225 11.14 -11.86 36.27
CA ALA A 225 11.03 -11.83 34.81
C ALA A 225 9.61 -11.47 34.34
N ALA A 226 8.58 -11.96 35.03
CA ALA A 226 7.18 -11.64 34.75
C ALA A 226 6.84 -10.18 35.10
N ASP A 227 7.34 -9.66 36.24
CA ASP A 227 7.20 -8.24 36.61
C ASP A 227 7.83 -7.33 35.56
N LYS A 228 9.03 -7.68 35.10
CA LYS A 228 9.72 -6.94 34.03
C LYS A 228 8.93 -6.97 32.71
N ALA A 229 8.37 -8.12 32.34
CA ALA A 229 7.55 -8.24 31.14
C ALA A 229 6.28 -7.36 31.21
N ILE A 230 5.69 -7.21 32.40
CA ILE A 230 4.59 -6.27 32.63
C ILE A 230 5.07 -4.83 32.48
N ASP A 231 6.23 -4.45 33.03
CA ASP A 231 6.76 -3.09 32.91
C ASP A 231 7.09 -2.71 31.46
N ASP A 232 7.66 -3.64 30.69
CA ASP A 232 7.92 -3.47 29.27
C ASP A 232 6.60 -3.31 28.48
N ALA A 233 5.57 -4.09 28.82
CA ALA A 233 4.24 -3.99 28.21
C ALA A 233 3.53 -2.68 28.57
N VAL A 234 3.61 -2.23 29.82
CA VAL A 234 3.07 -0.95 30.30
C VAL A 234 3.74 0.21 29.58
N SER A 235 5.08 0.22 29.50
CA SER A 235 5.81 1.26 28.78
C SER A 235 5.39 1.32 27.31
N ALA A 236 5.31 0.17 26.64
CA ALA A 236 4.88 0.10 25.24
C ALA A 236 3.42 0.57 25.04
N ALA A 237 2.53 0.27 25.98
CA ALA A 237 1.12 0.66 25.92
C ALA A 237 0.94 2.18 26.18
N LYS A 238 1.59 2.72 27.20
CA LYS A 238 1.59 4.16 27.52
C LYS A 238 2.23 4.98 26.40
N ASP A 239 3.30 4.48 25.78
CA ASP A 239 3.90 5.11 24.62
C ASP A 239 2.92 5.25 23.46
N LYS A 240 2.13 4.20 23.18
CA LYS A 240 1.09 4.24 22.15
C LYS A 240 -0.01 5.26 22.48
N ILE A 241 -0.47 5.31 23.73
CA ILE A 241 -1.51 6.25 24.20
C ILE A 241 -1.01 7.70 24.14
N ASN A 242 0.20 7.96 24.65
CA ASN A 242 0.74 9.31 24.73
C ASN A 242 1.07 9.88 23.34
N LYS A 243 1.54 9.02 22.43
CA LYS A 243 1.80 9.36 21.02
C LYS A 243 0.54 9.39 20.15
N ASP A 244 -0.63 8.98 20.67
CA ASP A 244 -1.89 9.06 19.92
C ASP A 244 -2.39 10.51 19.85
N PRO A 245 -2.45 11.12 18.64
CA PRO A 245 -2.98 12.48 18.48
C PRO A 245 -4.51 12.55 18.59
N ASN A 246 -5.21 11.41 18.64
CA ASN A 246 -6.68 11.35 18.68
C ASN A 246 -7.26 11.26 20.09
N LEU A 247 -6.41 11.15 21.13
CA LEU A 247 -6.83 11.14 22.54
C LEU A 247 -6.60 12.52 23.17
N THR A 248 -7.59 13.01 23.92
CA THR A 248 -7.43 14.19 24.78
C THR A 248 -6.52 13.88 25.97
N ASP A 249 -5.92 14.90 26.57
CA ASP A 249 -5.06 14.72 27.76
C ASP A 249 -5.79 14.01 28.90
N LYS A 250 -7.10 14.26 29.06
CA LYS A 250 -7.96 13.58 30.02
C LYS A 250 -8.10 12.08 29.69
N GLN A 251 -8.34 11.73 28.43
CA GLN A 251 -8.45 10.33 28.01
C GLN A 251 -7.12 9.58 28.10
N LYS A 252 -6.00 10.27 27.80
CA LYS A 252 -4.65 9.72 28.01
C LYS A 252 -4.40 9.44 29.47
N ALA A 253 -4.74 10.39 30.35
CA ALA A 253 -4.61 10.21 31.80
C ALA A 253 -5.48 9.05 32.32
N GLU A 254 -6.74 8.95 31.89
CA GLU A 254 -7.66 7.87 32.28
C GLU A 254 -7.18 6.49 31.79
N ALA A 255 -6.74 6.38 30.53
CA ALA A 255 -6.24 5.13 29.96
C ALA A 255 -4.90 4.70 30.57
N ASN A 256 -3.97 5.65 30.78
CA ASN A 256 -2.71 5.38 31.46
C ASN A 256 -2.95 4.94 32.91
N LYS A 257 -3.92 5.54 33.62
CA LYS A 257 -4.32 5.12 34.95
C LYS A 257 -4.91 3.70 34.96
N ALA A 258 -5.75 3.36 34.00
CA ALA A 258 -6.31 2.01 33.89
C ALA A 258 -5.22 0.94 33.63
N ILE A 259 -4.20 1.28 32.83
CA ILE A 259 -3.02 0.44 32.61
C ILE A 259 -2.22 0.27 33.91
N ASP A 260 -2.02 1.34 34.67
CA ASP A 260 -1.33 1.29 35.96
C ASP A 260 -2.09 0.44 36.98
N ASP A 261 -3.41 0.61 37.06
CA ASP A 261 -4.27 -0.18 37.95
C ASP A 261 -4.25 -1.67 37.55
N ALA A 262 -4.21 -2.00 36.25
CA ALA A 262 -4.11 -3.37 35.74
C ALA A 262 -2.74 -4.00 36.03
N ALA A 263 -1.66 -3.22 35.85
CA ALA A 263 -0.30 -3.66 36.15
C ALA A 263 -0.12 -3.92 37.65
N ALA A 264 -0.65 -3.04 38.51
CA ALA A 264 -0.60 -3.22 39.96
C ALA A 264 -1.31 -4.51 40.40
N LYS A 265 -2.50 -4.81 39.84
CA LYS A 265 -3.22 -6.06 40.10
C LYS A 265 -2.44 -7.30 39.63
N ALA A 266 -1.78 -7.19 38.48
CA ALA A 266 -0.98 -8.29 37.94
C ALA A 266 0.27 -8.57 38.78
N LYS A 267 0.98 -7.53 39.23
CA LYS A 267 2.15 -7.68 40.11
C LYS A 267 1.77 -8.24 41.49
N ASP A 268 0.63 -7.81 42.05
CA ASP A 268 0.09 -8.42 43.27
C ASP A 268 -0.21 -9.92 43.09
N ALA A 269 -0.81 -10.31 41.96
CA ALA A 269 -1.06 -11.71 41.63
C ALA A 269 0.24 -12.51 41.42
N ILE A 270 1.24 -11.94 40.75
CA ILE A 270 2.58 -12.54 40.58
C ILE A 270 3.24 -12.82 41.93
N SER A 271 3.19 -11.85 42.86
CA SER A 271 3.75 -12.02 44.20
C SER A 271 3.15 -13.22 44.95
N LYS A 272 1.86 -13.51 44.70
CA LYS A 272 1.07 -14.60 45.31
C LYS A 272 1.16 -15.93 44.57
N ALA A 273 1.72 -15.96 43.36
CA ALA A 273 1.84 -17.18 42.56
C ALA A 273 2.72 -18.23 43.27
N LYS A 274 2.27 -19.48 43.28
CA LYS A 274 2.95 -20.60 43.95
C LYS A 274 3.60 -21.55 42.95
N THR A 275 3.21 -21.46 41.68
CA THR A 275 3.72 -22.33 40.61
C THR A 275 4.10 -21.52 39.35
N PRO A 276 5.04 -22.03 38.54
CA PRO A 276 5.37 -21.45 37.23
C PRO A 276 4.17 -21.39 36.27
N GLU A 277 3.27 -22.36 36.34
CA GLU A 277 2.07 -22.44 35.50
C GLU A 277 1.06 -21.34 35.84
N GLU A 278 0.80 -21.09 37.13
CA GLU A 278 0.00 -19.95 37.59
C GLU A 278 0.62 -18.63 37.13
N LEU A 279 1.95 -18.51 37.21
CA LEU A 279 2.67 -17.31 36.79
C LEU A 279 2.51 -17.02 35.28
N LYS A 280 2.60 -18.05 34.43
CA LYS A 280 2.35 -17.92 32.99
C LYS A 280 0.91 -17.50 32.69
N GLN A 281 -0.06 -18.04 33.44
CA GLN A 281 -1.47 -17.68 33.27
C GLN A 281 -1.75 -16.24 33.71
N ILE A 282 -1.20 -15.83 34.85
CA ILE A 282 -1.27 -14.45 35.35
C ILE A 282 -0.66 -13.48 34.33
N LEU A 283 0.51 -13.81 33.78
CA LEU A 283 1.18 -12.98 32.78
C LEU A 283 0.35 -12.84 31.48
N ASN A 284 -0.20 -13.94 30.96
CA ASN A 284 -1.03 -13.91 29.75
C ASN A 284 -2.31 -13.09 29.97
N ASN A 285 -2.96 -13.25 31.12
CA ASN A 285 -4.16 -12.47 31.48
C ASN A 285 -3.82 -10.98 31.68
N ALA A 286 -2.69 -10.68 32.31
CA ALA A 286 -2.21 -9.31 32.52
C ALA A 286 -1.94 -8.60 31.19
N ILE A 287 -1.24 -9.26 30.26
CA ILE A 287 -0.97 -8.72 28.92
C ILE A 287 -2.28 -8.51 28.15
N ALA A 288 -3.24 -9.42 28.25
CA ALA A 288 -4.56 -9.26 27.64
C ALA A 288 -5.33 -8.06 28.21
N GLU A 289 -5.34 -7.89 29.53
CA GLU A 289 -6.05 -6.79 30.19
C GLU A 289 -5.35 -5.43 29.95
N ILE A 290 -4.01 -5.38 29.92
CA ILE A 290 -3.25 -4.19 29.52
C ILE A 290 -3.59 -3.82 28.08
N ASN A 291 -3.60 -4.78 27.16
CA ASN A 291 -3.91 -4.54 25.75
C ASN A 291 -5.37 -4.11 25.52
N LYS A 292 -6.31 -4.56 26.35
CA LYS A 292 -7.73 -4.15 26.33
C LYS A 292 -7.92 -2.68 26.75
N ASN A 293 -7.04 -2.17 27.61
CA ASN A 293 -7.05 -0.78 28.07
C ASN A 293 -6.30 0.17 27.12
N ILE A 294 -5.59 -0.35 26.12
CA ILE A 294 -5.19 0.45 24.95
C ILE A 294 -6.47 0.70 24.15
N PRO A 295 -6.90 1.97 23.97
CA PRO A 295 -8.11 2.25 23.21
C PRO A 295 -8.01 1.63 21.81
N SER A 296 -8.76 0.56 21.55
CA SER A 296 -8.90 0.02 20.19
C SER A 296 -9.66 1.05 19.34
N GLN A 297 -9.48 1.02 18.02
CA GLN A 297 -10.22 1.84 17.04
C GLN A 297 -11.73 1.48 16.98
N GLY A 298 -12.36 1.18 18.11
CA GLY A 298 -13.79 1.23 18.33
C GLY A 298 -14.18 2.63 18.78
N ASN A 299 -14.84 3.36 17.88
CA ASN A 299 -15.58 4.59 18.13
C ASN A 299 -14.82 5.92 18.31
N ASN A 300 -13.64 6.08 17.70
CA ASN A 300 -13.21 7.40 17.21
C ASN A 300 -12.22 7.25 16.03
N LYS A 301 -12.72 6.82 14.87
CA LYS A 301 -12.07 7.12 13.58
C LYS A 301 -11.81 8.64 13.58
N PRO A 302 -10.61 9.16 13.30
CA PRO A 302 -10.36 10.59 13.26
C PRO A 302 -11.49 11.24 12.47
N LYS A 303 -12.17 12.26 13.03
CA LYS A 303 -13.40 12.78 12.43
C LYS A 303 -13.11 13.14 10.99
N ALA A 304 -13.69 12.37 10.06
CA ALA A 304 -13.41 12.51 8.65
C ALA A 304 -13.72 13.95 8.22
N ILE A 305 -12.71 14.66 7.73
CA ILE A 305 -12.91 16.01 7.21
C ILE A 305 -13.19 15.90 5.72
N GLU A 306 -14.38 16.31 5.31
CA GLU A 306 -14.75 16.33 3.89
C GLU A 306 -14.04 17.49 3.18
N LYS A 307 -13.30 17.18 2.13
CA LYS A 307 -12.63 18.15 1.28
C LYS A 307 -13.14 18.04 -0.14
N ARG A 308 -13.57 19.17 -0.72
CA ARG A 308 -13.93 19.25 -2.14
C ARG A 308 -12.68 19.54 -2.96
N LEU A 309 -12.44 18.72 -3.98
CA LEU A 309 -11.33 18.93 -4.91
C LEU A 309 -11.59 20.15 -5.81
N ASN A 310 -10.61 21.04 -5.92
CA ASN A 310 -10.60 22.16 -6.86
C ASN A 310 -9.89 21.80 -8.18
N HIS A 311 -9.00 20.81 -8.15
CA HIS A 311 -8.31 20.24 -9.31
C HIS A 311 -8.49 18.72 -9.39
N ASN A 312 -8.41 18.14 -10.58
CA ASN A 312 -8.40 16.67 -10.75
C ASN A 312 -7.27 16.06 -9.91
N ALA A 313 -7.58 15.15 -9.00
CA ALA A 313 -6.61 14.55 -8.11
C ALA A 313 -6.27 13.13 -8.54
N TYR A 314 -4.97 12.85 -8.52
CA TYR A 314 -4.45 11.49 -8.54
C TYR A 314 -4.35 10.98 -7.11
N PHE A 315 -4.45 9.66 -6.96
CA PHE A 315 -4.20 8.98 -5.70
C PHE A 315 -2.83 8.33 -5.72
N TYR A 316 -2.11 8.49 -4.63
CA TYR A 316 -0.74 8.02 -4.47
C TYR A 316 -0.68 6.97 -3.36
N ASN A 317 0.34 6.12 -3.42
CA ASN A 317 0.68 5.21 -2.33
C ASN A 317 1.66 5.91 -1.37
N LYS A 318 2.03 5.21 -0.30
CA LYS A 318 2.92 5.75 0.75
C LYS A 318 4.34 6.09 0.24
N GLN A 319 4.75 5.52 -0.90
CA GLN A 319 6.02 5.82 -1.55
C GLN A 319 5.94 7.06 -2.48
N GLY A 320 4.75 7.67 -2.61
CA GLY A 320 4.52 8.84 -3.46
C GLY A 320 4.41 8.50 -4.94
N LYS A 321 4.29 7.21 -5.29
CA LYS A 321 3.96 6.77 -6.65
C LYS A 321 2.44 6.79 -6.81
N ARG A 322 1.96 7.01 -8.03
CA ARG A 322 0.51 6.94 -8.29
C ARG A 322 0.05 5.51 -8.08
N ALA A 323 -0.76 5.27 -7.05
CA ALA A 323 -1.20 3.94 -6.63
C ALA A 323 -2.06 3.25 -7.69
N ASN A 324 -2.77 4.05 -8.49
CA ASN A 324 -3.63 3.62 -9.57
C ASN A 324 -3.85 4.78 -10.55
N LEU A 325 -4.60 4.52 -11.62
CA LEU A 325 -5.12 5.56 -12.51
C LEU A 325 -6.46 6.12 -12.00
N LEU A 326 -6.76 6.00 -10.69
CA LEU A 326 -7.87 6.72 -10.08
C LEU A 326 -7.59 8.21 -10.22
N VAL A 327 -8.41 8.87 -11.04
CA VAL A 327 -8.41 10.31 -11.22
C VAL A 327 -9.75 10.84 -10.76
N ALA A 328 -9.82 11.32 -9.52
CA ALA A 328 -11.00 12.01 -9.04
C ALA A 328 -11.09 13.38 -9.72
N LYS A 329 -12.20 13.66 -10.40
CA LYS A 329 -12.39 14.97 -11.06
C LYS A 329 -12.57 16.09 -10.05
N SER A 330 -12.21 17.30 -10.46
CA SER A 330 -12.57 18.54 -9.75
C SER A 330 -14.07 18.52 -9.38
N GLY A 331 -14.38 18.89 -8.14
CA GLY A 331 -15.72 18.82 -7.54
C GLY A 331 -16.04 17.52 -6.81
N SER A 332 -15.22 16.47 -6.94
CA SER A 332 -15.32 15.27 -6.09
C SER A 332 -15.06 15.64 -4.62
N ILE A 333 -15.67 14.89 -3.71
CA ILE A 333 -15.50 15.07 -2.26
C ILE A 333 -14.65 13.90 -1.77
N ILE A 334 -13.58 14.18 -1.03
CA ILE A 334 -12.72 13.18 -0.39
C ILE A 334 -12.87 13.30 1.14
N SER A 335 -12.82 12.18 1.84
CA SER A 335 -12.72 12.14 3.30
C SER A 335 -11.24 12.09 3.68
N THR A 336 -10.78 13.02 4.52
CA THR A 336 -9.38 13.13 4.92
C THR A 336 -9.20 12.99 6.43
N TYR A 337 -8.04 12.47 6.83
CA TYR A 337 -7.72 12.08 8.22
C TYR A 337 -6.43 12.72 8.73
N GLY A 338 -6.04 13.85 8.12
CA GLY A 338 -4.77 14.54 8.38
C GLY A 338 -3.94 14.69 7.11
N THR A 339 -2.71 15.17 7.26
CA THR A 339 -1.73 15.28 6.18
C THR A 339 -0.44 14.52 6.50
N GLU A 340 0.24 14.04 5.46
CA GLU A 340 1.55 13.38 5.53
C GLU A 340 2.45 13.94 4.42
N LYS A 341 3.74 14.11 4.72
CA LYS A 341 4.73 14.60 3.75
C LYS A 341 5.47 13.41 3.14
N ILE A 342 5.30 13.20 1.84
CA ILE A 342 5.95 12.12 1.08
C ILE A 342 6.88 12.76 0.05
N ASN A 343 8.18 12.44 0.11
CA ASN A 343 9.21 12.95 -0.79
C ASN A 343 9.17 14.49 -0.94
N GLY A 344 8.94 15.21 0.16
CA GLY A 344 8.90 16.67 0.18
C GLY A 344 7.54 17.30 -0.18
N ARG A 345 6.57 16.53 -0.69
CA ARG A 345 5.22 17.00 -1.05
C ARG A 345 4.21 16.60 0.03
N GLU A 346 3.28 17.49 0.34
CA GLU A 346 2.24 17.24 1.35
C GLU A 346 0.98 16.62 0.71
N PHE A 347 0.46 15.58 1.37
CA PHE A 347 -0.72 14.82 0.93
C PHE A 347 -1.73 14.70 2.06
N TYR A 348 -3.02 14.73 1.73
CA TYR A 348 -4.07 14.24 2.62
C TYR A 348 -4.06 12.72 2.68
N ILE A 349 -4.19 12.20 3.89
CA ILE A 349 -4.42 10.77 4.15
C ILE A 349 -5.90 10.48 3.93
N THR A 350 -6.21 9.49 3.09
CA THR A 350 -7.58 8.97 2.91
C THR A 350 -7.74 7.63 3.64
N ASP A 351 -8.96 7.26 4.01
CA ASP A 351 -9.22 6.05 4.81
C ASP A 351 -8.93 4.74 4.09
N ASN A 352 -8.82 4.79 2.78
CA ASN A 352 -8.46 3.64 1.96
C ASN A 352 -6.94 3.45 1.79
N GLY A 353 -6.13 4.06 2.67
CA GLY A 353 -4.66 3.93 2.67
C GLY A 353 -3.97 4.65 1.50
N LEU A 354 -4.70 5.49 0.77
CA LEU A 354 -4.18 6.29 -0.33
C LEU A 354 -3.93 7.75 0.09
N TYR A 355 -3.26 8.46 -0.80
CA TYR A 355 -2.80 9.82 -0.56
C TYR A 355 -3.28 10.74 -1.68
N VAL A 356 -3.82 11.91 -1.34
CA VAL A 356 -4.23 12.94 -2.32
C VAL A 356 -3.48 14.22 -2.05
N ALA A 357 -2.77 14.77 -3.03
CA ALA A 357 -1.96 15.96 -2.83
C ALA A 357 -2.80 17.15 -2.32
N VAL A 358 -2.29 17.85 -1.30
CA VAL A 358 -3.06 18.92 -0.64
C VAL A 358 -3.41 20.07 -1.58
N ASN A 359 -2.54 20.33 -2.57
CA ASN A 359 -2.69 21.41 -3.54
C ASN A 359 -3.83 21.19 -4.54
N ASN A 360 -4.46 20.02 -4.53
CA ASN A 360 -5.71 19.77 -5.25
C ASN A 360 -6.95 20.31 -4.52
N VAL A 361 -6.82 20.63 -3.23
CA VAL A 361 -7.88 21.20 -2.38
C VAL A 361 -7.52 22.62 -1.96
N ILE A 362 -6.33 22.81 -1.38
CA ILE A 362 -5.81 24.09 -0.91
C ILE A 362 -4.99 24.75 -2.02
N SER A 363 -5.08 26.07 -2.15
CA SER A 363 -4.31 26.79 -3.17
C SER A 363 -2.87 27.00 -2.75
N ASN A 364 -1.91 26.70 -3.63
CA ASN A 364 -0.53 27.13 -3.50
C ASN A 364 -0.38 28.57 -4.01
N LYS A 365 0.13 29.47 -3.18
CA LYS A 365 0.41 30.86 -3.58
C LYS A 365 1.59 30.88 -4.55
N ARG A 366 1.39 31.46 -5.75
CA ARG A 366 2.43 31.66 -6.76
C ARG A 366 2.49 33.11 -7.19
N ARG A 367 3.70 33.66 -7.28
CA ARG A 367 3.93 35.05 -7.68
C ARG A 367 3.93 35.20 -9.20
N LEU A 368 3.20 36.20 -9.70
CA LEU A 368 3.22 36.59 -11.11
C LEU A 368 4.50 37.34 -11.47
N LYS A 369 5.20 36.92 -12.54
CA LYS A 369 6.37 37.65 -13.08
C LYS A 369 6.00 38.73 -14.10
N ARG A 370 4.75 38.74 -14.57
CA ARG A 370 4.20 39.71 -15.51
C ARG A 370 2.69 39.84 -15.33
N ASN A 371 2.12 40.93 -15.84
CA ASN A 371 0.68 41.10 -15.85
C ASN A 371 -0.01 39.95 -16.60
N ALA A 372 -1.18 39.52 -16.12
CA ALA A 372 -1.82 38.31 -16.61
C ALA A 372 -3.35 38.44 -16.72
N PHE A 373 -3.91 37.92 -17.80
CA PHE A 373 -5.36 37.77 -17.96
C PHE A 373 -5.85 36.46 -17.34
N VAL A 374 -7.12 36.46 -16.92
CA VAL A 374 -7.86 35.26 -16.54
C VAL A 374 -8.59 34.69 -17.75
N TYR A 375 -8.57 33.37 -17.89
CA TYR A 375 -9.22 32.63 -18.97
C TYR A 375 -10.25 31.64 -18.41
N ASN A 376 -11.17 31.19 -19.25
CA ASN A 376 -12.10 30.09 -18.97
C ASN A 376 -11.58 28.76 -19.53
N ARG A 377 -12.31 27.67 -19.29
CA ARG A 377 -11.95 26.31 -19.72
C ARG A 377 -11.83 26.13 -21.25
N TYR A 378 -12.35 27.08 -22.03
CA TYR A 378 -12.28 27.09 -23.50
C TYR A 378 -11.11 27.95 -24.03
N GLY A 379 -10.32 28.53 -23.14
CA GLY A 379 -9.21 29.42 -23.48
C GLY A 379 -9.65 30.83 -23.88
N LYS A 380 -10.91 31.21 -23.60
CA LYS A 380 -11.40 32.59 -23.83
C LYS A 380 -11.15 33.43 -22.57
N ARG A 381 -10.79 34.70 -22.74
CA ARG A 381 -10.58 35.64 -21.62
C ARG A 381 -11.88 35.84 -20.83
N VAL A 382 -11.77 35.95 -19.52
CA VAL A 382 -12.87 36.19 -18.59
C VAL A 382 -12.72 37.60 -18.03
N GLY A 383 -13.59 38.50 -18.48
CA GLY A 383 -13.55 39.92 -18.09
C GLY A 383 -12.35 40.68 -18.66
N ILE A 384 -12.25 41.95 -18.26
CA ILE A 384 -11.18 42.88 -18.65
C ILE A 384 -10.09 43.02 -17.58
N THR A 385 -10.34 42.51 -16.37
CA THR A 385 -9.45 42.68 -15.21
C THR A 385 -8.11 41.99 -15.45
N LEU A 386 -7.04 42.79 -15.34
CA LEU A 386 -5.66 42.35 -15.49
C LEU A 386 -5.03 42.13 -14.12
N LEU A 387 -4.61 40.89 -13.83
CA LEU A 387 -3.82 40.58 -12.64
C LEU A 387 -2.44 41.24 -12.78
N LYS A 388 -1.98 41.91 -11.72
CA LYS A 388 -0.76 42.71 -11.77
C LYS A 388 0.49 41.86 -11.51
N LYS A 389 1.61 42.29 -12.10
CA LYS A 389 2.94 41.76 -11.80
C LYS A 389 3.19 41.82 -10.29
N ASN A 390 3.91 40.82 -9.76
CA ASN A 390 4.23 40.63 -8.35
C ASN A 390 3.05 40.24 -7.44
N SER A 391 1.81 40.22 -7.93
CA SER A 391 0.69 39.69 -7.15
C SER A 391 0.87 38.18 -6.91
N GLU A 392 0.53 37.74 -5.70
CA GLU A 392 0.47 36.32 -5.35
C GLU A 392 -0.92 35.77 -5.63
N ILE A 393 -0.99 34.75 -6.47
CA ILE A 393 -2.24 34.13 -6.89
C ILE A 393 -2.26 32.70 -6.36
N GLY A 394 -3.35 32.33 -5.70
CA GLY A 394 -3.61 30.94 -5.32
C GLY A 394 -3.82 30.07 -6.57
N THR A 395 -3.06 28.99 -6.68
CA THR A 395 -3.13 28.03 -7.78
C THR A 395 -3.39 26.61 -7.26
N TYR A 396 -4.12 25.81 -8.01
CA TYR A 396 -4.46 24.44 -7.64
C TYR A 396 -3.82 23.43 -8.59
N GLY A 397 -3.16 22.41 -8.02
CA GLY A 397 -2.51 21.32 -8.73
C GLY A 397 -1.44 21.76 -9.75
N ASP A 398 -1.14 20.84 -10.66
CA ASP A 398 -0.24 21.05 -11.79
C ASP A 398 -0.93 21.82 -12.93
N PRO A 399 -0.18 22.47 -13.84
CA PRO A 399 -0.76 23.13 -14.99
C PRO A 399 -1.57 22.19 -15.89
N VAL A 400 -2.76 22.60 -16.29
CA VAL A 400 -3.58 21.92 -17.30
C VAL A 400 -3.34 22.50 -18.69
N LYS A 401 -3.40 21.68 -19.72
CA LYS A 401 -3.30 22.14 -21.12
C LYS A 401 -4.68 22.49 -21.67
N ILE A 402 -4.85 23.73 -22.14
CA ILE A 402 -6.02 24.20 -22.89
C ILE A 402 -5.51 24.62 -24.26
N LYS A 403 -5.92 23.90 -25.32
CA LYS A 403 -5.43 24.11 -26.69
C LYS A 403 -3.89 24.12 -26.78
N GLY A 404 -3.23 23.17 -26.11
CA GLY A 404 -1.78 23.03 -26.08
C GLY A 404 -1.04 23.99 -25.13
N ILE A 405 -1.68 25.06 -24.67
CA ILE A 405 -1.07 26.04 -23.76
C ILE A 405 -1.31 25.62 -22.31
N ALA A 406 -0.28 25.70 -21.46
CA ALA A 406 -0.36 25.36 -20.05
C ALA A 406 -0.95 26.50 -19.20
N TYR A 407 -1.88 26.17 -18.32
CA TYR A 407 -2.54 27.10 -17.39
C TYR A 407 -2.59 26.52 -15.98
N TYR A 408 -2.37 27.35 -14.97
CA TYR A 408 -2.77 27.02 -13.61
C TYR A 408 -4.26 27.30 -13.41
N ILE A 409 -4.93 26.43 -12.65
CA ILE A 409 -6.29 26.68 -12.18
C ILE A 409 -6.19 27.63 -10.99
N ILE A 410 -6.95 28.73 -11.01
CA ILE A 410 -7.01 29.72 -9.92
C ILE A 410 -8.41 29.79 -9.27
N GLY A 411 -9.35 29.00 -9.78
CA GLY A 411 -10.72 28.91 -9.28
C GLY A 411 -11.63 28.19 -10.28
N GLN A 412 -12.92 28.06 -9.95
CA GLN A 412 -13.88 27.38 -10.83
C GLN A 412 -14.00 28.09 -12.18
N ASN A 413 -13.67 27.36 -13.25
CA ASN A 413 -13.65 27.90 -14.62
C ASN A 413 -12.76 29.16 -14.78
N ARG A 414 -11.71 29.30 -13.96
CA ARG A 414 -10.77 30.43 -14.00
C ARG A 414 -9.33 29.92 -14.06
N TYR A 415 -8.59 30.40 -15.06
CA TYR A 415 -7.27 29.90 -15.42
C TYR A 415 -6.31 31.05 -15.71
N VAL A 416 -5.03 30.89 -15.36
CA VAL A 416 -3.96 31.85 -15.69
C VAL A 416 -2.81 31.10 -16.34
N LYS A 417 -2.25 31.63 -17.43
CA LYS A 417 -1.16 30.96 -18.17
C LYS A 417 0.01 30.66 -17.24
N ALA A 418 0.51 29.42 -17.27
CA ALA A 418 1.60 28.99 -16.41
C ALA A 418 2.88 29.80 -16.63
N THR A 419 3.13 30.22 -17.88
CA THR A 419 4.26 31.07 -18.28
C THR A 419 4.27 32.46 -17.64
N ASN A 420 3.16 32.90 -17.02
CA ASN A 420 3.08 34.20 -16.36
C ASN A 420 3.55 34.15 -14.90
N PHE A 421 3.78 32.97 -14.34
CA PHE A 421 4.31 32.77 -12.99
C PHE A 421 5.84 32.67 -13.01
N ALA A 422 6.47 33.00 -11.88
CA ALA A 422 7.88 32.70 -11.65
C ALA A 422 8.11 31.17 -11.67
N PHE A 423 9.33 30.73 -12.02
CA PHE A 423 9.70 29.31 -12.04
C PHE A 423 9.57 28.74 -10.61
N ILE A 424 8.97 27.56 -10.49
CA ILE A 424 8.88 26.81 -9.23
C ILE A 424 9.22 25.35 -9.54
N THR A 425 9.93 24.73 -8.62
CA THR A 425 10.33 23.33 -8.56
C THR A 425 9.16 22.42 -8.94
N ILE A 426 9.39 21.55 -9.92
CA ILE A 426 8.44 20.50 -10.29
C ILE A 426 8.44 19.49 -9.12
N GLU A 427 7.30 19.30 -8.48
CA GLU A 427 7.15 18.31 -7.41
C GLU A 427 7.29 16.88 -7.97
N ALA A 428 7.79 15.97 -7.13
CA ALA A 428 8.26 14.63 -7.44
C ALA A 428 7.49 13.85 -8.54
N ASN A 429 8.28 13.15 -9.36
CA ASN A 429 7.94 12.23 -10.46
C ASN A 429 6.50 11.70 -10.51
N ASN A 430 5.78 12.09 -11.56
CA ASN A 430 4.46 11.56 -12.00
C ASN A 430 4.56 10.13 -12.59
N ILE A 431 5.43 9.28 -12.06
CA ILE A 431 5.63 7.91 -12.54
C ILE A 431 4.52 7.03 -11.94
N LEU A 432 3.81 6.31 -12.79
CA LEU A 432 2.81 5.32 -12.38
C LEU A 432 3.48 4.26 -11.51
N ALA A 433 2.81 3.74 -10.48
CA ALA A 433 3.25 2.48 -9.90
C ALA A 433 3.26 1.38 -10.99
N ASP A 434 4.20 0.44 -10.89
CA ASP A 434 4.31 -0.66 -11.84
C ASP A 434 3.00 -1.48 -11.84
N GLY A 435 2.56 -1.95 -13.02
CA GLY A 435 1.31 -2.71 -13.19
C GLY A 435 0.03 -1.88 -13.33
N VAL A 436 0.08 -0.54 -13.27
CA VAL A 436 -1.11 0.30 -13.40
C VAL A 436 -1.50 0.52 -14.87
N ALA A 437 -2.40 -0.32 -15.38
CA ALA A 437 -3.24 -0.02 -16.55
C ALA A 437 -4.65 0.40 -16.10
N SER A 438 -5.32 1.28 -16.83
CA SER A 438 -6.74 1.58 -16.61
C SER A 438 -7.41 2.05 -17.87
N ASN A 439 -8.60 1.54 -18.11
CA ASN A 439 -9.34 1.74 -19.36
C ASN A 439 -10.81 2.13 -19.12
N ALA A 440 -11.24 2.44 -17.89
CA ALA A 440 -12.65 2.72 -17.58
C ALA A 440 -12.91 4.17 -17.13
N GLU A 441 -14.03 4.73 -17.60
CA GLU A 441 -14.54 6.04 -17.19
C GLU A 441 -15.86 5.88 -16.42
N VAL A 442 -15.96 6.57 -15.30
CA VAL A 442 -17.17 6.63 -14.49
C VAL A 442 -18.18 7.53 -15.21
N HIS A 443 -19.34 7.02 -15.62
CA HIS A 443 -20.34 7.77 -16.38
C HIS A 443 -21.49 8.33 -15.53
N HIS A 444 -21.60 7.87 -14.28
CA HIS A 444 -22.50 8.40 -13.26
C HIS A 444 -21.76 8.57 -11.93
N ASN A 445 -22.13 9.53 -11.08
CA ASN A 445 -21.45 9.70 -9.78
C ASN A 445 -21.44 8.38 -9.01
N ALA A 446 -20.26 7.97 -8.56
CA ALA A 446 -20.02 6.67 -7.96
C ALA A 446 -19.50 6.79 -6.53
N TYR A 447 -20.02 5.94 -5.65
CA TYR A 447 -19.46 5.68 -4.33
C TYR A 447 -18.51 4.49 -4.39
N ILE A 448 -17.63 4.37 -3.39
CA ILE A 448 -16.74 3.24 -3.22
C ILE A 448 -17.26 2.36 -2.07
N TYR A 449 -17.20 1.05 -2.28
CA TYR A 449 -17.75 0.03 -1.42
C TYR A 449 -16.67 -0.98 -1.01
N ASP A 450 -16.86 -1.63 0.14
CA ASP A 450 -16.05 -2.75 0.59
C ASP A 450 -16.49 -4.07 -0.06
N GLU A 451 -15.83 -5.16 0.29
CA GLU A 451 -16.13 -6.50 -0.20
C GLU A 451 -17.50 -7.04 0.22
N ASN A 452 -18.11 -6.44 1.25
CA ASN A 452 -19.42 -6.78 1.78
C ASN A 452 -20.53 -5.87 1.20
N GLY A 453 -20.19 -4.95 0.29
CA GLY A 453 -21.14 -4.02 -0.32
C GLY A 453 -21.53 -2.85 0.57
N ASN A 454 -20.85 -2.65 1.70
CA ASN A 454 -21.01 -1.47 2.54
C ASN A 454 -20.23 -0.31 1.93
N ARG A 455 -20.75 0.91 2.06
CA ARG A 455 -20.00 2.09 1.61
C ARG A 455 -18.81 2.30 2.53
N LEU A 456 -17.60 2.26 1.99
CA LEU A 456 -16.37 2.51 2.76
C LEU A 456 -16.35 3.93 3.33
N ASN A 457 -16.81 4.91 2.54
CA ASN A 457 -16.71 6.33 2.88
C ASN A 457 -17.68 7.24 2.10
N LYS A 458 -17.53 8.55 2.30
CA LYS A 458 -18.24 9.60 1.54
C LYS A 458 -17.48 10.06 0.30
N LEU A 459 -16.47 9.32 -0.17
CA LEU A 459 -15.81 9.62 -1.43
C LEU A 459 -16.83 9.45 -2.56
N ILE A 460 -17.05 10.54 -3.29
CA ILE A 460 -17.92 10.55 -4.47
C ILE A 460 -17.05 10.82 -5.69
N LEU A 461 -16.83 9.80 -6.50
CA LEU A 461 -16.23 9.94 -7.81
C LEU A 461 -17.23 10.59 -8.74
N LYS A 462 -16.92 11.80 -9.23
CA LYS A 462 -17.78 12.48 -10.21
C LYS A 462 -17.73 11.80 -11.57
N ALA A 463 -18.83 11.86 -12.32
CA ALA A 463 -18.85 11.42 -13.71
C ALA A 463 -17.71 12.07 -14.53
N GLY A 464 -17.02 11.24 -15.31
CA GLY A 464 -15.77 11.54 -16.01
C GLY A 464 -14.51 11.15 -15.24
N SER A 465 -14.61 10.75 -13.97
CA SER A 465 -13.45 10.20 -13.22
C SER A 465 -12.97 8.92 -13.90
N ARG A 466 -11.64 8.73 -13.94
CA ARG A 466 -11.03 7.54 -14.53
C ARG A 466 -10.58 6.60 -13.43
N ILE A 467 -10.71 5.31 -13.66
CA ILE A 467 -10.42 4.26 -12.67
C ILE A 467 -9.80 3.04 -13.36
N THR A 468 -8.93 2.33 -12.66
CA THR A 468 -8.58 0.93 -13.00
C THR A 468 -9.75 0.05 -12.60
N THR A 469 -10.10 -0.92 -13.45
CA THR A 469 -11.13 -1.91 -13.17
C THR A 469 -10.52 -3.31 -13.22
N GLY A 470 -10.91 -4.15 -12.27
CA GLY A 470 -10.60 -5.57 -12.22
C GLY A 470 -11.87 -6.41 -12.32
N GLU A 471 -11.89 -7.54 -11.62
CA GLU A 471 -13.01 -8.48 -11.65
C GLU A 471 -14.33 -7.86 -11.18
N SER A 472 -15.42 -8.37 -11.74
CA SER A 472 -16.77 -8.04 -11.27
C SER A 472 -17.24 -9.05 -10.24
N ARG A 473 -18.01 -8.59 -9.25
CA ARG A 473 -18.71 -9.45 -8.29
C ARG A 473 -20.13 -8.98 -8.05
N THR A 474 -20.99 -9.89 -7.59
CA THR A 474 -22.37 -9.56 -7.22
C THR A 474 -22.50 -9.67 -5.71
N ILE A 475 -22.93 -8.59 -5.05
CA ILE A 475 -23.14 -8.53 -3.61
C ILE A 475 -24.60 -8.14 -3.40
N SER A 476 -25.38 -8.98 -2.72
CA SER A 476 -26.81 -8.75 -2.45
C SER A 476 -27.62 -8.37 -3.72
N GLY A 477 -27.34 -9.03 -4.84
CA GLY A 477 -28.01 -8.79 -6.13
C GLY A 477 -27.51 -7.58 -6.93
N GLN A 478 -26.65 -6.72 -6.36
CA GLN A 478 -26.04 -5.60 -7.06
C GLN A 478 -24.66 -6.00 -7.61
N LYS A 479 -24.40 -5.72 -8.89
CA LYS A 479 -23.09 -5.96 -9.53
C LYS A 479 -22.12 -4.81 -9.25
N TYR A 480 -20.90 -5.16 -8.88
CA TYR A 480 -19.78 -4.29 -8.58
C TYR A 480 -18.56 -4.68 -9.41
N VAL A 481 -17.66 -3.72 -9.64
CA VAL A 481 -16.36 -3.91 -10.30
C VAL A 481 -15.27 -3.48 -9.32
N ALA A 482 -14.26 -4.33 -9.14
CA ALA A 482 -13.09 -4.02 -8.31
C ALA A 482 -12.30 -2.86 -8.93
N ILE A 483 -11.85 -1.92 -8.11
CA ILE A 483 -11.04 -0.77 -8.54
C ILE A 483 -9.67 -0.70 -7.85
N ALA A 484 -9.54 -1.42 -6.74
CA ALA A 484 -8.31 -1.70 -6.01
C ALA A 484 -8.61 -2.89 -5.07
N GLU A 485 -7.59 -3.41 -4.39
CA GLU A 485 -7.77 -4.45 -3.37
C GLU A 485 -8.80 -4.01 -2.32
N GLY A 486 -9.83 -4.85 -2.09
CA GLY A 486 -10.92 -4.58 -1.16
C GLY A 486 -11.85 -3.41 -1.53
N GLN A 487 -11.71 -2.79 -2.71
CA GLN A 487 -12.47 -1.59 -3.10
C GLN A 487 -13.26 -1.80 -4.39
N TYR A 488 -14.53 -1.44 -4.34
CA TYR A 488 -15.49 -1.73 -5.39
C TYR A 488 -16.33 -0.51 -5.77
N VAL A 489 -16.72 -0.44 -7.04
CA VAL A 489 -17.70 0.54 -7.54
C VAL A 489 -18.85 -0.21 -8.19
N VAL A 490 -20.08 0.28 -8.02
CA VAL A 490 -21.25 -0.28 -8.72
C VAL A 490 -21.01 -0.30 -10.23
N SER A 491 -21.11 -1.50 -10.83
CA SER A 491 -20.77 -1.74 -12.24
C SER A 491 -21.54 -0.83 -13.19
N ASP A 492 -22.82 -0.58 -12.90
CA ASP A 492 -23.70 0.23 -13.74
C ASP A 492 -23.25 1.69 -13.88
N ASN A 493 -22.45 2.21 -12.94
CA ASN A 493 -21.85 3.55 -13.07
C ASN A 493 -20.72 3.59 -14.09
N ILE A 494 -20.23 2.44 -14.57
CA ILE A 494 -19.07 2.27 -15.43
C ILE A 494 -19.48 1.60 -16.74
N THR A 495 -19.95 0.34 -16.67
CA THR A 495 -20.33 -0.46 -17.83
C THR A 495 -21.71 -0.07 -18.38
N GLY A 496 -22.58 0.44 -17.50
CA GLY A 496 -23.96 0.77 -17.83
C GLY A 496 -24.86 -0.45 -18.06
N THR A 497 -26.13 -0.14 -18.26
CA THR A 497 -27.23 -1.08 -18.55
C THR A 497 -27.88 -0.69 -19.86
N ASP A 498 -28.02 -1.64 -20.77
CA ASP A 498 -28.70 -1.43 -22.04
C ASP A 498 -30.22 -1.40 -21.84
N ARG A 499 -30.84 -0.28 -22.21
CA ARG A 499 -32.30 -0.07 -22.12
C ARG A 499 -32.88 0.31 -23.47
N LYS A 500 -34.08 -0.18 -23.78
CA LYS A 500 -34.78 0.17 -25.03
C LYS A 500 -35.69 1.38 -24.82
N LEU A 501 -35.68 2.31 -25.76
CA LEU A 501 -36.61 3.43 -25.77
C LEU A 501 -38.03 2.98 -26.16
N LYS A 502 -39.04 3.45 -25.44
CA LYS A 502 -40.45 3.23 -25.79
C LYS A 502 -41.03 4.33 -26.69
N HIS A 503 -40.41 5.51 -26.73
CA HIS A 503 -40.78 6.65 -27.59
C HIS A 503 -39.54 7.33 -28.23
N LYS A 504 -39.79 8.16 -29.26
CA LYS A 504 -38.78 9.08 -29.80
C LYS A 504 -38.28 10.01 -28.69
N SER A 505 -36.97 10.13 -28.53
CA SER A 505 -36.36 10.73 -27.34
C SER A 505 -35.25 11.72 -27.66
N TYR A 506 -35.05 12.71 -26.79
CA TYR A 506 -34.01 13.72 -26.93
C TYR A 506 -32.97 13.60 -25.81
N VAL A 507 -31.76 14.10 -26.09
CA VAL A 507 -30.67 14.18 -25.12
C VAL A 507 -30.62 15.58 -24.50
N TYR A 508 -30.48 15.63 -23.19
CA TYR A 508 -30.46 16.84 -22.36
C TYR A 508 -29.11 17.00 -21.65
N ASN A 509 -28.76 18.24 -21.28
CA ASN A 509 -27.62 18.52 -20.40
C ASN A 509 -28.03 18.45 -18.92
N GLN A 510 -27.04 18.64 -18.04
CA GLN A 510 -27.21 18.69 -16.58
C GLN A 510 -28.16 19.80 -16.07
N TYR A 511 -28.55 20.75 -16.94
CA TYR A 511 -29.48 21.83 -16.61
C TYR A 511 -30.89 21.56 -17.17
N GLY A 512 -31.15 20.39 -17.75
CA GLY A 512 -32.44 20.03 -18.33
C GLY A 512 -32.71 20.68 -19.69
N GLN A 513 -31.69 21.26 -20.33
CA GLN A 513 -31.80 21.86 -21.65
C GLN A 513 -31.42 20.81 -22.71
N ARG A 514 -32.19 20.76 -23.81
CA ARG A 514 -31.91 19.87 -24.94
C ARG A 514 -30.61 20.28 -25.63
N ILE A 515 -29.68 19.34 -25.82
CA ILE A 515 -28.38 19.59 -26.46
C ILE A 515 -28.33 19.22 -27.95
N SER A 516 -29.33 18.48 -28.45
CA SER A 516 -29.41 18.10 -29.86
C SER A 516 -30.84 18.23 -30.38
N ARG A 517 -30.99 18.76 -31.59
CA ARG A 517 -32.27 18.78 -32.32
C ARG A 517 -32.63 17.40 -32.88
N LYS A 518 -31.64 16.54 -33.11
CA LYS A 518 -31.82 15.17 -33.61
C LYS A 518 -32.30 14.27 -32.47
N ALA A 519 -33.43 13.62 -32.69
CA ALA A 519 -33.98 12.67 -31.73
C ALA A 519 -33.49 11.23 -32.00
N LEU A 520 -33.41 10.45 -30.94
CA LEU A 520 -33.24 9.00 -30.97
C LEU A 520 -34.58 8.32 -31.31
N LYS A 521 -34.53 7.26 -32.10
CA LYS A 521 -35.72 6.56 -32.60
C LYS A 521 -36.34 5.69 -31.49
N LYS A 522 -37.66 5.44 -31.61
CA LYS A 522 -38.35 4.43 -30.79
C LYS A 522 -37.68 3.07 -30.98
N ASN A 523 -37.64 2.25 -29.93
CA ASN A 523 -37.00 0.93 -29.86
C ASN A 523 -35.47 0.91 -30.00
N SER A 524 -34.79 2.05 -30.18
CA SER A 524 -33.33 2.09 -30.10
C SER A 524 -32.87 1.65 -28.71
N ALA A 525 -31.87 0.76 -28.68
CA ALA A 525 -31.13 0.44 -27.48
C ALA A 525 -30.21 1.62 -27.14
N VAL A 526 -30.20 2.01 -25.87
CA VAL A 526 -29.36 3.09 -25.35
C VAL A 526 -28.79 2.62 -24.03
N GLN A 527 -27.47 2.70 -23.91
CA GLN A 527 -26.78 2.41 -22.67
C GLN A 527 -27.04 3.53 -21.65
N THR A 528 -27.48 3.14 -20.46
CA THR A 528 -27.77 4.03 -19.34
C THR A 528 -26.82 3.74 -18.19
N TYR A 529 -26.48 4.75 -17.39
CA TYR A 529 -25.51 4.61 -16.31
C TYR A 529 -26.09 5.05 -14.97
N GLY A 530 -26.02 4.16 -14.00
CA GLY A 530 -26.48 4.37 -12.64
C GLY A 530 -27.99 4.59 -12.52
N ASN A 531 -28.40 4.99 -11.32
CA ASN A 531 -29.79 5.31 -11.02
C ASN A 531 -30.26 6.59 -11.73
N ALA A 532 -31.58 6.74 -11.87
CA ALA A 532 -32.15 7.96 -12.42
C ALA A 532 -31.89 9.15 -11.48
N ILE A 533 -31.65 10.33 -12.06
CA ILE A 533 -31.46 11.59 -11.36
C ILE A 533 -32.59 12.57 -11.66
N SER A 534 -32.93 13.41 -10.68
CA SER A 534 -33.91 14.48 -10.87
C SER A 534 -33.24 15.75 -11.41
N ILE A 535 -33.72 16.24 -12.56
CA ILE A 535 -33.30 17.51 -13.15
C ILE A 535 -34.58 18.33 -13.40
N ARG A 536 -34.74 19.44 -12.67
CA ARG A 536 -35.94 20.30 -12.74
C ARG A 536 -37.24 19.49 -12.56
N GLY A 537 -37.28 18.64 -11.53
CA GLY A 537 -38.47 17.85 -11.17
C GLY A 537 -38.80 16.68 -12.11
N ASN A 538 -37.99 16.43 -13.14
CA ASN A 538 -38.16 15.28 -14.04
C ASN A 538 -37.02 14.28 -13.81
N GLU A 539 -37.31 12.98 -13.91
CA GLU A 539 -36.30 11.93 -13.78
C GLU A 539 -35.60 11.63 -15.12
N TYR A 540 -34.28 11.43 -15.06
CA TYR A 540 -33.45 11.12 -16.22
C TYR A 540 -32.43 10.03 -15.90
N TYR A 541 -32.16 9.16 -16.87
CA TYR A 541 -30.96 8.32 -16.85
C TYR A 541 -29.80 9.08 -17.49
N ALA A 542 -28.59 8.92 -16.93
CA ALA A 542 -27.37 9.34 -17.59
C ALA A 542 -27.09 8.40 -18.78
N VAL A 543 -26.69 8.97 -19.91
CA VAL A 543 -26.32 8.22 -21.15
C VAL A 543 -24.92 8.62 -21.63
N GLY A 544 -24.12 9.16 -20.70
CA GLY A 544 -22.78 9.68 -20.93
C GLY A 544 -22.53 10.98 -20.15
N GLN A 545 -21.30 11.50 -20.25
CA GLN A 545 -20.88 12.67 -19.47
C GLN A 545 -21.74 13.91 -19.81
N ASN A 546 -22.46 14.42 -18.81
CA ASN A 546 -23.40 15.55 -18.94
C ASN A 546 -24.49 15.35 -20.01
N LYS A 547 -24.85 14.10 -20.30
CA LYS A 547 -25.88 13.72 -21.29
C LYS A 547 -26.93 12.86 -20.62
N PHE A 548 -28.20 13.24 -20.78
CA PHE A 548 -29.31 12.65 -20.06
C PHE A 548 -30.51 12.39 -20.98
N ILE A 549 -31.26 11.32 -20.71
CA ILE A 549 -32.54 11.03 -21.38
C ILE A 549 -33.59 10.78 -20.30
N LYS A 550 -34.81 11.30 -20.49
CA LYS A 550 -35.90 11.14 -19.54
C LYS A 550 -36.15 9.67 -19.24
N ARG A 551 -36.21 9.31 -17.95
CA ARG A 551 -36.47 7.94 -17.48
C ARG A 551 -37.77 7.39 -18.07
N SER A 552 -38.81 8.22 -18.11
CA SER A 552 -40.12 7.85 -18.63
C SER A 552 -40.12 7.44 -20.10
N ASN A 553 -39.04 7.69 -20.85
CA ASN A 553 -38.94 7.30 -22.25
C ASN A 553 -38.36 5.89 -22.48
N PHE A 554 -37.93 5.21 -21.43
CA PHE A 554 -37.42 3.84 -21.49
C PHE A 554 -38.52 2.82 -21.17
N LYS A 555 -38.36 1.60 -21.68
CA LYS A 555 -39.21 0.43 -21.38
C LYS A 555 -38.93 -0.11 -19.98
#